data_AF-A0A9R0TK98-F1
#
_entry.id   AF-A0A9R0TK98-F1
#
_cell.length_a   1.000
_cell.length_b   1.000
_cell.length_c   1.000
_cell.angle_alpha   90.00
_cell.angle_beta   90.00
_cell.angle_gamma   90.00
#
_symmetry.space_group_name_H-M   'P 1'
#
loop_
_entity.id
_entity.type
_entity.pdbx_description
1 polymer ?
#
loop_
_entity_poly.entity_id
_entity_poly.type
_entity_poly.pdbx_seq_one_letter_code
_entity_poly.pdbx_strand_id
1 'polypeptide(L)'
;MAPRLLVVLPVVLLGLAFQAILRPPHTKRCGSVGGPPVTSPRIKLRDGRYLAYREDGVQRDKAKYKIITVHAFDSTKDFPSPVSKELVEELEIYLLAFDRAGYGESDPNPGRSVKSEALDVEELADQLELGQKFHVLGVSMGGYTVWGCLQYIPHRPRRSRASCTSYQLLVAFFPARGVQAGFQEAHCTRAEDPLDRTQCTLLFILVDDPEMAPFFCGSHASS
;
A
#
# COMPACT_ATOMS: atom_id res chain seq x y z
N MET A 1 49.25 11.29 -1.18
CA MET A 1 48.00 10.50 -1.31
C MET A 1 47.67 9.65 -0.08
N ALA A 2 48.62 9.35 0.83
CA ALA A 2 48.41 8.52 2.02
C ALA A 2 47.48 9.04 3.16
N PRO A 3 47.34 10.36 3.46
CA PRO A 3 46.64 10.79 4.68
C PRO A 3 45.11 10.63 4.62
N ARG A 4 44.53 10.61 3.41
CA ARG A 4 43.09 10.38 3.23
C ARG A 4 42.71 8.92 3.44
N LEU A 5 43.59 7.97 3.10
CA LEU A 5 43.34 6.54 3.28
C LEU A 5 43.30 6.14 4.77
N LEU A 6 44.15 6.78 5.59
CA LEU A 6 44.23 6.55 7.03
C LEU A 6 42.96 6.99 7.79
N VAL A 7 42.16 7.91 7.24
CA VAL A 7 40.90 8.36 7.84
C VAL A 7 39.70 7.60 7.26
N VAL A 8 39.74 7.23 5.98
CA VAL A 8 38.64 6.51 5.32
C VAL A 8 38.54 5.06 5.80
N LEU A 9 39.67 4.37 5.97
CA LEU A 9 39.67 2.94 6.34
C LEU A 9 39.01 2.69 7.72
N PRO A 10 39.33 3.44 8.80
CA PRO A 10 38.68 3.26 10.09
C PRO A 10 37.17 3.56 10.04
N VAL A 11 36.75 4.57 9.28
CA VAL A 11 35.32 4.92 9.13
C VAL A 11 34.56 3.81 8.41
N VAL A 12 35.14 3.22 7.35
CA VAL A 12 34.54 2.07 6.65
C VAL A 12 34.49 0.85 7.57
N LEU A 13 35.56 0.54 8.28
CA LEU A 13 35.60 -0.59 9.23
C LEU A 13 34.61 -0.39 10.38
N LEU A 14 34.48 0.83 10.90
CA LEU A 14 33.50 1.17 11.93
C LEU A 14 32.08 1.04 11.39
N GLY A 15 31.82 1.49 10.15
CA GLY A 15 30.52 1.32 9.49
C GLY A 15 30.17 -0.15 9.26
N LEU A 16 31.12 -0.99 8.85
CA LEU A 16 30.93 -2.43 8.69
C LEU A 16 30.71 -3.13 10.03
N ALA A 17 31.48 -2.78 11.07
CA ALA A 17 31.30 -3.29 12.42
C ALA A 17 29.95 -2.89 13.00
N PHE A 18 29.54 -1.63 12.83
CA PHE A 18 28.25 -1.12 13.24
C PHE A 18 27.11 -1.85 12.52
N GLN A 19 27.23 -2.10 11.22
CA GLN A 19 26.26 -2.93 10.49
C GLN A 19 26.24 -4.38 10.96
N ALA A 20 27.37 -4.98 11.33
CA ALA A 20 27.41 -6.35 11.81
C ALA A 20 26.81 -6.47 13.22
N ILE A 21 27.07 -5.50 14.10
CA ILE A 21 26.62 -5.49 15.50
C ILE A 21 25.13 -5.10 15.59
N LEU A 22 24.69 -4.14 14.78
CA LEU A 22 23.31 -3.66 14.79
C LEU A 22 22.36 -4.41 13.85
N ARG A 23 22.80 -5.48 13.18
CA ARG A 23 21.87 -6.35 12.46
C ARG A 23 20.89 -6.91 13.49
N PRO A 24 19.60 -6.50 13.47
CA PRO A 24 18.65 -7.12 14.36
C PRO A 24 18.65 -8.62 14.06
N PRO A 25 18.52 -9.48 15.09
CA PRO A 25 18.43 -10.91 14.87
C PRO A 25 17.31 -11.19 13.86
N HIS A 26 17.55 -12.14 12.96
CA HIS A 26 16.52 -12.54 12.00
C HIS A 26 15.26 -12.93 12.77
N THR A 27 14.21 -12.12 12.62
CA THR A 27 12.94 -12.39 13.24
C THR A 27 12.41 -13.69 12.66
N LYS A 28 12.14 -14.66 13.54
CA LYS A 28 11.51 -15.91 13.12
C LYS A 28 10.13 -15.59 12.55
N ARG A 29 9.75 -16.31 11.50
CA ARG A 29 8.45 -16.13 10.84
C ARG A 29 7.30 -16.47 11.80
N CYS A 30 6.22 -15.69 11.74
CA CYS A 30 5.02 -15.94 12.53
C CYS A 30 4.43 -17.33 12.20
N GLY A 31 4.23 -18.15 13.22
CA GLY A 31 3.77 -19.53 13.09
C GLY A 31 4.86 -20.57 12.82
N SER A 32 6.15 -20.17 12.79
CA SER A 32 7.27 -21.13 12.74
C SER A 32 7.63 -21.66 14.13
N VAL A 33 8.39 -22.77 14.19
CA VAL A 33 8.81 -23.40 15.45
C VAL A 33 9.62 -22.41 16.31
N GLY A 34 9.04 -22.03 17.45
CA GLY A 34 9.59 -21.03 18.37
C GLY A 34 9.65 -19.62 17.80
N GLY A 35 8.85 -19.31 16.77
CA GLY A 35 8.56 -17.95 16.30
C GLY A 35 7.30 -17.36 16.97
N PRO A 36 6.98 -16.08 16.71
CA PRO A 36 5.77 -15.46 17.23
C PRO A 36 4.50 -16.21 16.79
N PRO A 37 3.42 -16.18 17.60
CA PRO A 37 2.14 -16.75 17.18
C PRO A 37 1.54 -15.96 16.02
N VAL A 38 0.66 -16.61 15.28
CA VAL A 38 -0.17 -15.97 14.25
C VAL A 38 -1.44 -15.50 14.94
N THR A 39 -1.74 -14.22 14.83
CA THR A 39 -2.92 -13.61 15.47
C THR A 39 -3.93 -13.09 14.46
N SER A 40 -3.50 -12.87 13.21
CA SER A 40 -4.34 -12.33 12.15
C SER A 40 -4.74 -13.41 11.14
N PRO A 41 -5.87 -13.24 10.43
CA PRO A 41 -6.19 -14.10 9.31
C PRO A 41 -5.13 -13.95 8.21
N ARG A 42 -4.86 -15.04 7.50
CA ARG A 42 -3.85 -15.09 6.43
C ARG A 42 -4.34 -15.92 5.27
N ILE A 43 -3.99 -15.50 4.06
CA ILE A 43 -4.10 -16.33 2.86
C ILE A 43 -2.76 -16.96 2.52
N LYS A 44 -2.78 -18.11 1.85
CA LYS A 44 -1.58 -18.76 1.32
C LYS A 44 -1.51 -18.47 -0.18
N LEU A 45 -0.45 -17.79 -0.61
CA LEU A 45 -0.18 -17.51 -2.01
C LEU A 45 0.24 -18.78 -2.77
N ARG A 46 0.17 -18.73 -4.10
CA ARG A 46 0.60 -19.82 -5.02
C ARG A 46 2.06 -20.22 -4.82
N ASP A 47 2.92 -19.28 -4.44
CA ASP A 47 4.33 -19.55 -4.17
C ASP A 47 4.60 -20.12 -2.77
N GLY A 48 3.54 -20.32 -1.97
CA GLY A 48 3.58 -20.93 -0.65
C GLY A 48 3.76 -19.95 0.50
N ARG A 49 4.02 -18.65 0.24
CA ARG A 49 4.06 -17.61 1.27
C ARG A 49 2.69 -17.32 1.84
N TYR A 50 2.63 -16.87 3.09
CA TYR A 50 1.43 -16.32 3.70
C TYR A 50 1.39 -14.79 3.61
N LEU A 51 0.23 -14.23 3.28
CA LEU A 51 -0.08 -12.82 3.50
C LEU A 51 -1.10 -12.66 4.62
N ALA A 52 -0.75 -11.91 5.64
CA ALA A 52 -1.66 -11.52 6.70
C ALA A 52 -2.48 -10.31 6.29
N TYR A 53 -3.75 -10.30 6.68
CA TYR A 53 -4.68 -9.23 6.33
C TYR A 53 -5.63 -8.92 7.49
N ARG A 54 -6.35 -7.80 7.36
CA ARG A 54 -7.38 -7.33 8.28
C ARG A 54 -8.51 -6.73 7.46
N GLU A 55 -9.73 -7.08 7.83
CA GLU A 55 -10.95 -6.54 7.24
C GLU A 55 -11.55 -5.49 8.18
N ASP A 56 -12.05 -4.39 7.64
CA ASP A 56 -12.71 -3.30 8.37
C ASP A 56 -13.80 -2.65 7.50
N GLY A 57 -14.62 -1.79 8.09
CA GLY A 57 -15.76 -1.14 7.44
C GLY A 57 -16.98 -2.04 7.30
N VAL A 58 -17.79 -1.83 6.26
CA VAL A 58 -19.02 -2.60 6.06
C VAL A 58 -18.74 -4.03 5.59
N GLN A 59 -19.71 -4.93 5.74
CA GLN A 59 -19.56 -6.32 5.30
C GLN A 59 -19.29 -6.40 3.78
N ARG A 60 -18.31 -7.22 3.39
CA ARG A 60 -17.82 -7.35 2.01
C ARG A 60 -18.91 -7.61 0.96
N ASP A 61 -19.93 -8.38 1.31
CA ASP A 61 -21.06 -8.74 0.45
C ASP A 61 -22.07 -7.60 0.25
N LYS A 62 -22.09 -6.63 1.15
CA LYS A 62 -22.95 -5.43 1.12
C LYS A 62 -22.23 -4.18 0.63
N ALA A 63 -20.91 -4.24 0.51
CA ALA A 63 -20.11 -3.08 0.19
C ALA A 63 -20.31 -2.61 -1.25
N LYS A 64 -20.61 -1.31 -1.42
CA LYS A 64 -20.59 -0.65 -2.73
C LYS A 64 -19.17 -0.52 -3.25
N TYR A 65 -18.22 -0.20 -2.37
CA TYR A 65 -16.80 -0.05 -2.71
C TYR A 65 -15.94 -0.99 -1.90
N LYS A 66 -14.99 -1.66 -2.56
CA LYS A 66 -14.00 -2.53 -1.92
C LYS A 66 -12.62 -1.94 -2.15
N ILE A 67 -11.93 -1.58 -1.08
CA ILE A 67 -10.66 -0.86 -1.13
C ILE A 67 -9.60 -1.66 -0.39
N ILE A 68 -8.53 -2.01 -1.11
CA ILE A 68 -7.31 -2.57 -0.54
C ILE A 68 -6.42 -1.41 -0.12
N THR A 69 -6.02 -1.37 1.15
CA THR A 69 -5.14 -0.35 1.71
C THR A 69 -3.72 -0.90 1.88
N VAL A 70 -2.74 -0.12 1.43
CA VAL A 70 -1.32 -0.45 1.47
C VAL A 70 -0.62 0.48 2.46
N HIS A 71 -0.05 -0.11 3.51
CA HIS A 71 0.60 0.63 4.59
C HIS A 71 1.91 1.30 4.16
N ALA A 72 2.33 2.29 4.95
CA ALA A 72 3.58 3.03 4.77
C ALA A 72 4.83 2.22 5.14
N PHE A 73 6.00 2.83 5.05
CA PHE A 73 7.25 2.23 5.53
C PHE A 73 7.17 1.95 7.04
N ASP A 74 7.78 0.83 7.45
CA ASP A 74 7.85 0.40 8.86
C ASP A 74 6.50 0.38 9.58
N SER A 75 5.47 -0.05 8.85
CA SER A 75 4.10 -0.17 9.35
C SER A 75 3.53 -1.55 8.99
N THR A 76 2.30 -1.80 9.37
CA THR A 76 1.59 -3.06 9.17
C THR A 76 0.18 -2.78 8.65
N LYS A 77 -0.57 -3.83 8.32
CA LYS A 77 -2.02 -3.78 8.09
C LYS A 77 -2.80 -3.09 9.21
N ASP A 78 -2.18 -2.97 10.39
CA ASP A 78 -2.80 -2.34 11.54
C ASP A 78 -2.75 -0.82 11.54
N PHE A 79 -2.13 -0.23 10.51
CA PHE A 79 -2.14 1.20 10.26
C PHE A 79 -3.58 1.76 10.28
N PRO A 80 -3.82 2.93 10.92
CA PRO A 80 -5.13 3.54 10.95
C PRO A 80 -5.68 3.79 9.54
N SER A 81 -6.97 3.54 9.35
CA SER A 81 -7.64 3.88 8.10
C SER A 81 -7.45 5.37 7.81
N PRO A 82 -7.06 5.75 6.57
CA PRO A 82 -7.01 7.14 6.15
C PRO A 82 -8.41 7.73 5.90
N VAL A 83 -9.47 6.93 6.01
CA VAL A 83 -10.87 7.30 5.76
C VAL A 83 -11.62 7.35 7.09
N SER A 84 -12.45 8.39 7.29
CA SER A 84 -13.26 8.52 8.51
C SER A 84 -14.34 7.44 8.57
N LYS A 85 -14.76 7.08 9.79
CA LYS A 85 -15.75 6.01 10.00
C LYS A 85 -17.11 6.38 9.40
N GLU A 86 -17.48 7.64 9.51
CA GLU A 86 -18.73 8.18 8.96
C GLU A 86 -18.79 7.98 7.45
N LEU A 87 -17.68 8.25 6.75
CA LEU A 87 -17.61 8.08 5.29
C LEU A 87 -17.60 6.60 4.89
N VAL A 88 -16.95 5.75 5.69
CA VAL A 88 -16.95 4.28 5.47
C VAL A 88 -18.36 3.72 5.58
N GLU A 89 -19.15 4.18 6.54
CA GLU A 89 -20.54 3.76 6.72
C GLU A 89 -21.46 4.34 5.64
N GLU A 90 -21.38 5.66 5.38
CA GLU A 90 -22.23 6.36 4.41
C GLU A 90 -22.06 5.82 2.98
N LEU A 91 -20.82 5.50 2.59
CA LEU A 91 -20.51 5.05 1.24
C LEU A 91 -20.38 3.54 1.14
N GLU A 92 -20.75 2.81 2.19
CA GLU A 92 -20.75 1.36 2.24
C GLU A 92 -19.39 0.77 1.79
N ILE A 93 -18.31 1.26 2.40
CA ILE A 93 -16.94 0.90 2.04
C ILE A 93 -16.49 -0.32 2.84
N TYR A 94 -16.00 -1.33 2.12
CA TYR A 94 -15.22 -2.42 2.67
C TYR A 94 -13.73 -2.10 2.55
N LEU A 95 -13.02 -2.16 3.68
CA LEU A 95 -11.59 -1.91 3.76
C LEU A 95 -10.85 -3.23 4.00
N LEU A 96 -9.86 -3.50 3.16
CA LEU A 96 -8.95 -4.62 3.32
C LEU A 96 -7.53 -4.09 3.47
N ALA A 97 -6.93 -4.25 4.65
CA ALA A 97 -5.51 -3.94 4.87
C ALA A 97 -4.70 -5.24 4.85
N PHE A 98 -3.49 -5.22 4.31
CA PHE A 98 -2.60 -6.39 4.35
C PHE A 98 -1.18 -6.01 4.72
N ASP A 99 -0.50 -6.96 5.36
CA ASP A 99 0.92 -6.88 5.66
C ASP A 99 1.69 -7.20 4.39
N ARG A 100 2.47 -6.24 3.88
CA ARG A 100 3.30 -6.49 2.69
C ARG A 100 4.34 -7.57 2.98
N ALA A 101 4.89 -8.19 1.95
CA ALA A 101 5.89 -9.24 2.09
C ALA A 101 7.05 -8.82 3.02
N GLY A 102 7.24 -9.56 4.12
CA GLY A 102 8.27 -9.30 5.14
C GLY A 102 7.88 -8.29 6.22
N TYR A 103 6.64 -7.80 6.23
CA TYR A 103 6.07 -6.97 7.31
C TYR A 103 5.09 -7.78 8.15
N GLY A 104 4.90 -7.35 9.40
CA GLY A 104 3.90 -7.90 10.32
C GLY A 104 3.92 -9.42 10.38
N GLU A 105 2.80 -10.06 10.04
CA GLU A 105 2.64 -11.52 10.05
C GLU A 105 2.73 -12.18 8.66
N SER A 106 3.11 -11.40 7.63
CA SER A 106 3.33 -11.89 6.27
C SER A 106 4.72 -12.48 6.09
N ASP A 107 4.82 -13.53 5.28
CA ASP A 107 6.09 -14.15 4.95
C ASP A 107 6.97 -13.20 4.10
N PRO A 108 8.30 -13.24 4.30
CA PRO A 108 9.23 -12.47 3.47
C PRO A 108 9.25 -13.01 2.03
N ASN A 109 9.44 -12.09 1.07
CA ASN A 109 9.73 -12.44 -0.32
C ASN A 109 11.18 -12.03 -0.65
N PRO A 110 12.13 -12.98 -0.74
CA PRO A 110 13.51 -12.66 -1.11
C PRO A 110 13.65 -12.07 -2.52
N GLY A 111 12.72 -12.37 -3.42
CA GLY A 111 12.66 -11.85 -4.79
C GLY A 111 11.72 -10.65 -4.95
N ARG A 112 11.48 -9.89 -3.86
CA ARG A 112 10.56 -8.76 -3.84
C ARG A 112 10.86 -7.76 -4.95
N SER A 113 9.83 -7.43 -5.71
CA SER A 113 9.83 -6.42 -6.76
C SER A 113 8.47 -5.70 -6.81
N VAL A 114 8.41 -4.57 -7.51
CA VAL A 114 7.14 -3.86 -7.77
C VAL A 114 6.11 -4.79 -8.41
N LYS A 115 6.56 -5.66 -9.34
CA LYS A 115 5.71 -6.65 -10.00
C LYS A 115 5.22 -7.72 -9.03
N SER A 116 6.10 -8.29 -8.21
CA SER A 116 5.66 -9.36 -7.29
C SER A 116 4.66 -8.83 -6.26
N GLU A 117 4.81 -7.59 -5.79
CA GLU A 117 3.82 -7.01 -4.90
C GLU A 117 2.46 -6.75 -5.56
N ALA A 118 2.46 -6.34 -6.84
CA ALA A 118 1.22 -6.20 -7.58
C ALA A 118 0.50 -7.56 -7.71
N LEU A 119 1.24 -8.63 -7.99
CA LEU A 119 0.69 -9.99 -8.07
C LEU A 119 0.22 -10.51 -6.70
N ASP A 120 0.90 -10.15 -5.62
CA ASP A 120 0.46 -10.42 -4.24
C ASP A 120 -0.92 -9.78 -3.98
N VAL A 121 -1.13 -8.53 -4.44
CA VAL A 121 -2.43 -7.84 -4.34
C VAL A 121 -3.50 -8.49 -5.22
N GLU A 122 -3.16 -8.87 -6.46
CA GLU A 122 -4.08 -9.58 -7.35
C GLU A 122 -4.55 -10.90 -6.73
N GLU A 123 -3.61 -11.71 -6.22
CA GLU A 123 -3.92 -12.99 -5.61
C GLU A 123 -4.73 -12.82 -4.31
N LEU A 124 -4.42 -11.78 -3.52
CA LEU A 124 -5.22 -11.41 -2.35
C LEU A 124 -6.67 -11.07 -2.73
N ALA A 125 -6.86 -10.25 -3.76
CA ALA A 125 -8.17 -9.87 -4.23
C ALA A 125 -8.98 -11.04 -4.79
N ASP A 126 -8.32 -11.92 -5.56
CA ASP A 126 -8.93 -13.11 -6.16
C ASP A 126 -9.33 -14.13 -5.08
N GLN A 127 -8.43 -14.44 -4.12
CA GLN A 127 -8.69 -15.43 -3.07
C GLN A 127 -9.74 -14.97 -2.06
N LEU A 128 -9.82 -13.66 -1.78
CA LEU A 128 -10.86 -13.09 -0.91
C LEU A 128 -12.14 -12.73 -1.67
N GLU A 129 -12.22 -13.07 -2.95
CA GLU A 129 -13.41 -12.88 -3.79
C GLU A 129 -13.92 -11.42 -3.75
N LEU A 130 -13.00 -10.44 -3.81
CA LEU A 130 -13.37 -9.03 -3.87
C LEU A 130 -14.20 -8.73 -5.12
N GLY A 131 -14.09 -9.59 -6.13
CA GLY A 131 -14.91 -9.58 -7.33
C GLY A 131 -14.25 -8.76 -8.43
N GLN A 132 -15.08 -8.35 -9.38
CA GLN A 132 -14.65 -7.76 -10.64
C GLN A 132 -14.17 -6.30 -10.52
N LYS A 133 -14.45 -5.60 -9.43
CA LYS A 133 -14.00 -4.22 -9.25
C LYS A 133 -13.55 -4.05 -7.81
N PHE A 134 -12.33 -3.57 -7.64
CA PHE A 134 -11.78 -3.15 -6.37
C PHE A 134 -10.79 -2.01 -6.59
N HIS A 135 -10.52 -1.27 -5.53
CA HIS A 135 -9.66 -0.11 -5.52
C HIS A 135 -8.42 -0.38 -4.67
N VAL A 136 -7.32 0.30 -4.95
CA VAL A 136 -6.08 0.16 -4.17
C VAL A 136 -5.60 1.53 -3.70
N LEU A 137 -5.55 1.74 -2.40
CA LEU A 137 -5.13 2.97 -1.75
C LEU A 137 -3.75 2.75 -1.12
N GLY A 138 -2.79 3.64 -1.37
CA GLY A 138 -1.42 3.50 -0.83
C GLY A 138 -0.98 4.70 -0.01
N VAL A 139 -0.44 4.47 1.19
CA VAL A 139 0.10 5.56 2.03
C VAL A 139 1.62 5.60 1.89
N SER A 140 2.20 6.74 1.50
CA SER A 140 3.65 6.91 1.37
C SER A 140 4.29 5.81 0.49
N MET A 141 5.13 4.94 1.05
CA MET A 141 5.70 3.77 0.35
C MET A 141 4.64 2.77 -0.13
N GLY A 142 3.40 2.81 0.33
CA GLY A 142 2.31 2.05 -0.28
C GLY A 142 2.02 2.47 -1.72
N GLY A 143 2.39 3.70 -2.11
CA GLY A 143 2.15 4.24 -3.46
C GLY A 143 2.87 3.47 -4.58
N TYR A 144 4.06 2.89 -4.34
CA TYR A 144 4.71 2.09 -5.39
C TYR A 144 4.02 0.75 -5.61
N THR A 145 3.38 0.18 -4.58
CA THR A 145 2.55 -1.02 -4.72
C THR A 145 1.37 -0.71 -5.62
N VAL A 146 0.70 0.44 -5.40
CA VAL A 146 -0.40 0.91 -6.27
C VAL A 146 0.09 1.12 -7.71
N TRP A 147 1.24 1.76 -7.89
CA TRP A 147 1.88 1.92 -9.21
C TRP A 147 2.20 0.58 -9.89
N GLY A 148 2.58 -0.43 -9.11
CA GLY A 148 2.74 -1.80 -9.58
C GLY A 148 1.42 -2.40 -10.03
N CYS A 149 0.36 -2.25 -9.24
CA CYS A 149 -0.98 -2.73 -9.59
C CYS A 149 -1.45 -2.14 -10.92
N LEU A 150 -1.27 -0.83 -11.12
CA LEU A 150 -1.63 -0.16 -12.39
C LEU A 150 -0.88 -0.72 -13.60
N GLN A 151 0.39 -1.11 -13.43
CA GLN A 151 1.20 -1.64 -14.53
C GLN A 151 0.98 -3.13 -14.81
N TYR A 152 0.78 -3.93 -13.77
CA TYR A 152 0.87 -5.39 -13.85
C TYR A 152 -0.47 -6.10 -13.66
N ILE A 153 -1.51 -5.43 -13.18
CA ILE A 153 -2.88 -5.93 -13.13
C ILE A 153 -3.63 -5.25 -14.29
N PRO A 154 -3.59 -5.82 -15.51
CA PRO A 154 -4.18 -5.18 -16.68
C PRO A 154 -5.70 -5.06 -16.55
N HIS A 155 -6.26 -4.05 -17.21
CA HIS A 155 -7.68 -3.99 -17.55
C HIS A 155 -8.04 -5.23 -18.35
N ARG A 156 -8.68 -6.23 -17.74
CA ARG A 156 -8.92 -7.54 -18.39
C ARG A 156 -9.74 -7.35 -19.69
N PRO A 157 -9.20 -7.63 -20.89
CA PRO A 157 -10.03 -7.85 -22.06
C PRO A 157 -10.65 -9.24 -21.92
N ARG A 158 -11.98 -9.33 -22.05
CA ARG A 158 -12.79 -10.56 -21.99
C ARG A 158 -12.09 -11.80 -22.57
N ARG A 159 -11.63 -12.69 -21.69
CA ARG A 159 -11.61 -14.13 -21.94
C ARG A 159 -12.36 -14.81 -20.79
N SER A 160 -13.61 -15.17 -21.05
CA SER A 160 -14.43 -16.16 -20.33
C SER A 160 -14.02 -16.49 -18.88
N ARG A 161 -14.12 -15.50 -17.98
CA ARG A 161 -14.48 -15.55 -16.55
C ARG A 161 -14.04 -14.23 -15.91
N ALA A 162 -15.02 -13.41 -15.55
CA ALA A 162 -14.94 -12.23 -14.67
C ALA A 162 -13.85 -11.19 -14.99
N SER A 163 -14.26 -10.00 -15.42
CA SER A 163 -13.38 -8.84 -15.66
C SER A 163 -12.95 -8.22 -14.34
N CYS A 164 -11.70 -8.35 -13.87
CA CYS A 164 -11.18 -7.47 -12.82
C CYS A 164 -10.77 -6.15 -13.45
N THR A 165 -11.36 -5.07 -12.98
CA THR A 165 -11.03 -3.70 -13.32
C THR A 165 -10.47 -3.05 -12.07
N SER A 166 -9.14 -3.00 -11.96
CA SER A 166 -8.42 -2.26 -10.93
C SER A 166 -8.25 -0.81 -11.35
N TYR A 167 -8.85 0.13 -10.60
CA TYR A 167 -8.62 1.58 -10.75
C TYR A 167 -8.48 2.28 -9.41
N GLN A 168 -7.79 3.43 -9.50
CA GLN A 168 -7.54 4.51 -8.55
C GLN A 168 -6.23 4.45 -7.75
N LEU A 169 -5.41 5.49 -7.96
CA LEU A 169 -4.22 5.84 -7.18
C LEU A 169 -4.63 6.91 -6.17
N LEU A 170 -4.49 6.62 -4.88
CA LEU A 170 -4.45 7.64 -3.84
C LEU A 170 -3.14 7.50 -3.07
N VAL A 171 -2.32 8.55 -3.10
CA VAL A 171 -1.14 8.71 -2.25
C VAL A 171 -1.46 9.77 -1.21
N ALA A 172 -1.84 9.37 0.00
CA ALA A 172 -2.02 10.30 1.12
C ALA A 172 -0.67 10.56 1.80
N PHE A 173 -0.20 11.81 1.78
CA PHE A 173 0.84 12.29 2.68
C PHE A 173 0.17 13.00 3.87
N PHE A 174 0.22 12.38 5.05
CA PHE A 174 -0.08 13.08 6.30
C PHE A 174 1.21 13.73 6.81
N PRO A 175 1.27 15.07 7.02
CA PRO A 175 2.38 15.63 7.77
C PRO A 175 2.31 15.15 9.23
N ALA A 176 3.48 14.96 9.84
CA ALA A 176 3.59 14.68 11.27
C ALA A 176 2.86 15.77 12.08
N ARG A 177 2.15 15.35 13.14
CA ARG A 177 1.31 16.16 14.04
C ARG A 177 1.72 17.64 14.11
N GLY A 178 0.81 18.54 13.68
CA GLY A 178 0.97 19.98 13.93
C GLY A 178 0.31 20.94 12.94
N VAL A 179 -0.18 20.50 11.78
CA VAL A 179 -0.78 21.38 10.77
C VAL A 179 -2.20 20.93 10.46
N GLN A 180 -3.14 21.37 11.30
CA GLN A 180 -4.58 21.08 11.15
C GLN A 180 -5.34 22.22 10.45
N ALA A 181 -4.64 23.20 9.90
CA ALA A 181 -5.22 24.34 9.20
C ALA A 181 -4.62 24.43 7.79
N GLY A 182 -5.42 24.14 6.76
CA GLY A 182 -5.06 24.44 5.37
C GLY A 182 -5.23 23.33 4.33
N PHE A 183 -6.13 22.37 4.52
CA PHE A 183 -6.51 21.44 3.44
C PHE A 183 -7.82 21.89 2.78
N GLN A 184 -7.74 23.02 2.08
CA GLN A 184 -8.77 23.48 1.16
C GLN A 184 -8.05 23.82 -0.16
N GLU A 185 -8.57 23.32 -1.28
CA GLU A 185 -8.12 23.56 -2.65
C GLU A 185 -6.89 22.75 -3.13
N ALA A 186 -7.15 21.52 -3.57
CA ALA A 186 -6.36 20.93 -4.65
C ALA A 186 -7.12 21.18 -5.97
N HIS A 187 -6.64 22.16 -6.75
CA HIS A 187 -7.16 22.46 -8.08
C HIS A 187 -6.99 21.25 -9.02
N CYS A 188 -8.10 20.68 -9.48
CA CYS A 188 -8.14 19.73 -10.59
C CYS A 188 -7.66 20.40 -11.88
N THR A 189 -6.46 20.07 -12.35
CA THR A 189 -6.05 20.38 -13.73
C THR A 189 -5.72 19.07 -14.46
N ARG A 190 -6.36 18.91 -15.63
CA ARG A 190 -6.24 17.76 -16.54
C ARG A 190 -4.83 17.79 -17.12
N ALA A 191 -4.01 16.78 -16.85
CA ALA A 191 -2.64 16.72 -17.34
C ALA A 191 -2.62 16.29 -18.82
N GLU A 192 -2.31 17.24 -19.71
CA GLU A 192 -1.93 16.98 -21.10
C GLU A 192 -0.44 17.29 -21.28
N ASP A 193 0.47 16.37 -20.91
CA ASP A 193 1.73 16.10 -21.64
C ASP A 193 2.57 14.98 -20.94
N PRO A 194 3.12 13.96 -21.64
CA PRO A 194 3.85 12.85 -21.00
C PRO A 194 5.35 13.09 -20.73
N LEU A 195 5.89 14.29 -20.95
CA LEU A 195 7.33 14.51 -21.07
C LEU A 195 7.85 15.75 -20.32
N ASP A 196 7.60 15.84 -19.01
CA ASP A 196 8.41 16.72 -18.15
C ASP A 196 8.86 16.01 -16.86
N ARG A 197 10.06 15.42 -16.94
CA ARG A 197 10.80 14.83 -15.82
C ARG A 197 11.75 15.89 -15.28
N THR A 198 11.41 16.58 -14.18
CA THR A 198 12.30 16.89 -13.04
C THR A 198 11.66 17.94 -12.11
N GLN A 199 10.86 17.50 -11.12
CA GLN A 199 10.81 18.13 -9.79
C GLN A 199 10.00 17.24 -8.84
N CYS A 200 10.63 16.84 -7.74
CA CYS A 200 10.01 16.05 -6.68
C CYS A 200 8.93 16.85 -5.94
N THR A 201 7.67 16.64 -6.30
CA THR A 201 6.52 16.81 -5.41
C THR A 201 5.55 15.67 -5.71
N LEU A 202 5.56 14.62 -4.88
CA LEU A 202 4.67 13.45 -5.02
C LEU A 202 3.25 13.84 -4.62
N LEU A 203 2.46 14.32 -5.59
CA LEU A 203 1.01 14.38 -5.52
C LEU A 203 0.47 13.86 -6.85
N PHE A 204 -0.16 12.69 -6.86
CA PHE A 204 -0.90 12.21 -8.03
C PHE A 204 -2.24 11.61 -7.59
N ILE A 205 -3.31 12.32 -7.93
CA ILE A 205 -4.70 11.88 -7.93
C ILE A 205 -5.04 11.58 -9.40
N LEU A 206 -5.46 10.36 -9.71
CA LEU A 206 -6.21 10.11 -10.94
C LEU A 206 -7.56 9.51 -10.56
N VAL A 207 -8.59 10.36 -10.68
CA VAL A 207 -9.99 10.00 -10.49
C VAL A 207 -10.61 9.81 -11.87
N ASP A 208 -10.71 8.55 -12.31
CA ASP A 208 -11.47 8.18 -13.51
C ASP A 208 -12.92 7.80 -13.18
N ASP A 209 -13.22 7.49 -11.91
CA ASP A 209 -14.57 7.25 -11.43
C ASP A 209 -15.15 8.55 -10.82
N PRO A 210 -16.07 9.26 -11.49
CA PRO A 210 -16.63 10.50 -10.98
C PRO A 210 -17.40 10.29 -9.67
N GLU A 211 -17.86 9.07 -9.38
CA GLU A 211 -18.47 8.75 -8.09
C GLU A 211 -17.45 8.72 -6.97
N MET A 212 -16.16 8.47 -7.27
CA MET A 212 -15.05 8.43 -6.30
C MET A 212 -14.38 9.79 -6.07
N ALA A 213 -14.70 10.82 -6.85
CA ALA A 213 -14.18 12.18 -6.68
C ALA A 213 -14.55 12.85 -5.33
N PRO A 214 -15.81 12.74 -4.83
CA PRO A 214 -16.23 13.39 -3.59
C PRO A 214 -15.47 12.91 -2.34
N PHE A 215 -14.96 11.68 -2.35
CA PHE A 215 -14.21 11.05 -1.25
C PHE A 215 -12.94 11.83 -0.86
N PHE A 216 -12.39 12.62 -1.78
CA PHE A 216 -11.05 13.21 -1.65
C PHE A 216 -11.04 14.74 -1.73
N CYS A 217 -12.13 15.36 -2.22
CA CYS A 217 -12.20 16.81 -2.41
C CYS A 217 -12.85 17.58 -1.26
N GLY A 218 -13.39 16.92 -0.22
CA GLY A 218 -13.90 17.61 0.96
C GLY A 218 -14.94 18.69 0.63
N SER A 219 -16.00 18.33 -0.09
CA SER A 219 -17.11 19.25 -0.34
C SER A 219 -18.38 18.74 0.35
N HIS A 220 -18.51 19.02 1.64
CA HIS A 220 -19.84 19.34 2.16
C HIS A 220 -20.20 20.72 1.61
N ALA A 221 -20.98 20.75 0.54
CA ALA A 221 -21.82 21.91 0.28
C ALA A 221 -22.88 21.90 1.38
N SER A 222 -22.64 22.70 2.42
CA SER A 222 -23.68 23.15 3.33
C SER A 222 -24.83 23.70 2.47
N SER A 223 -26.01 23.10 2.57
CA SER A 223 -27.28 23.70 2.17
C SER A 223 -28.15 23.79 3.40
#